data_AF-A0A6A5HK97-F1
#
_entry.id   AF-A0A6A5HK97-F1
#
_cell.length_a   1.000
_cell.length_b   1.000
_cell.length_c   1.000
_cell.angle_alpha   90.00
_cell.angle_beta   90.00
_cell.angle_gamma   90.00
#
_symmetry.space_group_name_H-M   'P 1'
#
loop_
_entity.id
_entity.type
_entity.pdbx_description
1 polymer ?
#
loop_
_entity_poly.entity_id
_entity_poly.type
_entity_poly.pdbx_seq_one_letter_code
_entity_poly.pdbx_strand_id
1 'polypeptide(L)'
;MIKNWKVKSIGIKFINEARSMMQINLEDVKNWMTKLKLNAPSESVKKSKLNLKFERVDVDLSDSEKCAIGITHNKSDWDHYKNLIANIRKEFPTDEISIRFSHWMQKSQVDIQEVFNNIVKTVHKEEQKGLKVFIRYYADVKSFSHLNPVTNEEESIEFPSSIRFKSRQLDFSVENHPMHFSVRGLSDDGNSFIEKKKVGRRCNIVDSRNNCIIHLDVFINEKDITALKSMVKSNQITFFQRLYRSE
;
A
#
# COMPACT_ATOMS: atom_id res chain seq x y z
N MET A 1 -21.65 20.37 10.08
CA MET A 1 -20.49 20.07 10.94
C MET A 1 -19.17 20.17 10.17
N ILE A 2 -18.85 19.28 9.23
CA ILE A 2 -17.57 19.30 8.47
C ILE A 2 -17.27 20.67 7.80
N LYS A 3 -18.27 21.30 7.17
CA LYS A 3 -18.14 22.65 6.58
C LYS A 3 -17.77 23.72 7.62
N ASN A 4 -18.41 23.70 8.78
CA ASN A 4 -18.22 24.72 9.83
C ASN A 4 -16.83 24.62 10.46
N TRP A 5 -16.27 23.41 10.50
CA TRP A 5 -14.97 23.12 11.09
C TRP A 5 -13.81 23.31 10.09
N LYS A 6 -14.11 23.69 8.84
CA LYS A 6 -13.11 23.87 7.76
C LYS A 6 -12.14 22.69 7.66
N VAL A 7 -12.68 21.47 7.75
CA VAL A 7 -11.89 20.24 7.76
C VAL A 7 -11.09 20.13 6.47
N LYS A 8 -9.76 20.00 6.60
CA LYS A 8 -8.83 19.88 5.48
C LYS A 8 -8.55 18.43 5.10
N SER A 9 -8.51 17.53 6.08
CA SER A 9 -8.20 16.12 5.87
C SER A 9 -9.13 15.18 6.65
N ILE A 10 -9.22 13.95 6.16
CA ILE A 10 -9.99 12.87 6.79
C ILE A 10 -9.04 11.73 7.12
N GLY A 11 -9.15 11.18 8.33
CA GLY A 11 -8.48 9.94 8.73
C GLY A 11 -9.46 8.76 8.72
N ILE A 12 -9.11 7.67 8.06
CA ILE A 12 -9.87 6.42 8.03
C ILE A 12 -8.99 5.33 8.63
N LYS A 13 -9.40 4.75 9.75
CA LYS A 13 -8.70 3.64 10.39
C LYS A 13 -9.51 2.36 10.28
N PHE A 14 -8.93 1.35 9.65
CA PHE A 14 -9.48 0.01 9.67
C PHE A 14 -9.01 -0.69 10.94
N ILE A 15 -9.93 -1.39 11.61
CA ILE A 15 -9.68 -2.10 12.87
C ILE A 15 -10.03 -3.56 12.71
N ASN A 16 -9.24 -4.45 13.34
CA ASN A 16 -9.44 -5.89 13.23
C ASN A 16 -10.67 -6.35 14.01
N GLU A 17 -11.44 -7.26 13.41
CA GLU A 17 -12.59 -7.93 13.99
C GLU A 17 -12.25 -8.73 15.26
N ALA A 18 -11.00 -9.13 15.51
CA ALA A 18 -10.65 -9.74 16.80
C ALA A 18 -10.85 -8.78 18.01
N ARG A 19 -10.94 -7.46 17.76
CA ARG A 19 -11.35 -6.45 18.75
C ARG A 19 -12.87 -6.24 18.82
N SER A 20 -13.66 -7.09 18.13
CA SER A 20 -15.11 -6.99 17.96
C SER A 20 -15.94 -7.18 19.22
N MET A 21 -15.39 -7.70 20.33
CA MET A 21 -16.11 -7.64 21.61
C MET A 21 -16.44 -6.18 22.00
N MET A 22 -15.67 -5.19 21.54
CA MET A 22 -16.01 -3.77 21.67
C MET A 22 -17.03 -3.28 20.63
N GLN A 23 -17.27 -4.02 19.53
CA GLN A 23 -18.20 -3.66 18.46
C GLN A 23 -19.63 -4.17 18.67
N ILE A 24 -19.83 -5.22 19.47
CA ILE A 24 -21.19 -5.76 19.78
C ILE A 24 -22.08 -4.66 20.40
N ASN A 25 -21.49 -3.69 21.10
CA ASN A 25 -22.20 -2.54 21.68
C ASN A 25 -22.21 -1.28 20.79
N LEU A 26 -21.58 -1.33 19.61
CA LEU A 26 -21.53 -0.24 18.63
C LEU A 26 -22.50 -0.47 17.45
N GLU A 27 -23.43 -1.42 17.58
CA GLU A 27 -24.53 -1.50 16.63
C GLU A 27 -25.23 -0.15 16.59
N ASP A 28 -25.15 0.49 15.42
CA ASP A 28 -25.81 1.75 15.14
C ASP A 28 -27.30 1.51 14.88
N VAL A 29 -27.99 0.93 15.87
CA VAL A 29 -29.42 0.54 15.82
C VAL A 29 -30.29 1.75 15.42
N LYS A 30 -29.85 2.95 15.78
CA LYS A 30 -30.54 4.21 15.52
C LYS A 30 -30.10 4.91 14.22
N ASN A 31 -29.18 4.32 13.45
CA ASN A 31 -28.61 4.89 12.22
C ASN A 31 -28.03 6.31 12.40
N TRP A 32 -27.39 6.57 13.55
CA TRP A 32 -26.69 7.81 13.85
C TRP A 32 -25.39 7.97 13.07
N MET A 33 -24.78 6.87 12.65
CA MET A 33 -23.53 6.83 11.90
C MET A 33 -23.81 6.65 10.41
N THR A 34 -23.06 7.41 9.60
CA THR A 34 -23.07 7.20 8.15
C THR A 34 -22.21 6.00 7.80
N LYS A 35 -22.82 4.96 7.21
CA LYS A 35 -22.10 3.78 6.72
C LYS A 35 -21.33 4.13 5.45
N LEU A 36 -20.01 3.97 5.48
CA LEU A 36 -19.15 4.20 4.31
C LEU A 36 -19.09 2.93 3.45
N LYS A 37 -19.21 3.09 2.13
CA LYS A 37 -19.20 1.98 1.18
C LYS A 37 -17.81 1.73 0.58
N LEU A 38 -16.79 1.63 1.44
CA LEU A 38 -15.39 1.62 0.99
C LEU A 38 -15.00 0.37 0.20
N ASN A 39 -15.64 -0.77 0.45
CA ASN A 39 -15.36 -2.05 -0.20
C ASN A 39 -16.48 -2.52 -1.13
N ALA A 40 -17.52 -1.71 -1.33
CA ALA A 40 -18.64 -2.01 -2.22
C ALA A 40 -18.21 -1.97 -3.69
N PRO A 41 -18.96 -2.62 -4.61
CA PRO A 41 -18.78 -2.44 -6.05
C PRO A 41 -18.80 -0.95 -6.38
N SER A 42 -17.77 -0.48 -7.08
CA SER A 42 -17.56 0.96 -7.20
C SER A 42 -18.70 1.65 -7.95
N GLU A 43 -19.35 1.01 -8.91
CA GLU A 43 -20.54 1.57 -9.60
C GLU A 43 -21.72 1.85 -8.65
N SER A 44 -21.81 1.13 -7.52
CA SER A 44 -22.87 1.30 -6.53
C SER A 44 -22.65 2.49 -5.58
N VAL A 45 -21.45 3.08 -5.59
CA VAL A 45 -21.06 4.20 -4.73
C VAL A 45 -21.27 5.50 -5.49
N LYS A 46 -22.09 6.39 -4.93
CA LYS A 46 -22.36 7.71 -5.51
C LYS A 46 -21.34 8.71 -4.99
N LYS A 47 -20.97 9.69 -5.82
CA LYS A 47 -20.16 10.82 -5.37
C LYS A 47 -20.89 11.58 -4.25
N SER A 48 -20.12 11.97 -3.25
CA SER A 48 -20.57 12.72 -2.09
C SER A 48 -21.14 14.07 -2.51
N LYS A 49 -22.25 14.43 -1.89
CA LYS A 49 -22.93 15.73 -2.08
C LYS A 49 -22.37 16.82 -1.19
N LEU A 50 -21.26 16.56 -0.48
CA LEU A 50 -20.68 17.51 0.47
C LEU A 50 -20.21 18.81 -0.20
N ASN A 51 -20.04 18.85 -1.54
CA ASN A 51 -19.50 19.99 -2.30
C ASN A 51 -18.24 20.56 -1.61
N LEU A 52 -17.41 19.66 -1.10
CA LEU A 52 -16.15 19.92 -0.43
C LEU A 52 -15.12 19.00 -1.06
N LYS A 53 -13.92 19.53 -1.27
CA LYS A 53 -12.75 18.78 -1.67
C LYS A 53 -11.75 18.85 -0.52
N PHE A 54 -11.34 17.69 -0.03
CA PHE A 54 -10.34 17.57 1.02
C PHE A 54 -8.95 17.68 0.42
N GLU A 55 -8.04 18.33 1.15
CA GLU A 55 -6.63 18.41 0.80
C GLU A 55 -6.03 17.00 0.76
N ARG A 56 -6.40 16.13 1.72
CA ARG A 56 -5.90 14.75 1.79
C ARG A 56 -6.84 13.80 2.55
N VAL A 57 -6.80 12.52 2.20
CA VAL A 57 -7.37 11.43 3.02
C VAL A 57 -6.25 10.49 3.48
N ASP A 58 -6.16 10.25 4.79
CA ASP A 58 -5.20 9.35 5.42
C ASP A 58 -5.88 8.02 5.76
N VAL A 59 -5.35 6.90 5.26
CA VAL A 59 -5.89 5.55 5.45
C VAL A 59 -4.90 4.71 6.23
N ASP A 60 -5.32 4.23 7.39
CA ASP A 60 -4.54 3.36 8.25
C ASP A 60 -5.04 1.91 8.16
N LEU A 61 -4.26 1.07 7.48
CA LEU A 61 -4.49 -0.37 7.32
C LEU A 61 -3.61 -1.21 8.26
N SER A 62 -2.98 -0.58 9.27
CA SER A 62 -2.07 -1.27 10.20
C SER A 62 -2.71 -2.42 10.98
N ASP A 63 -4.04 -2.43 11.08
CA ASP A 63 -4.86 -3.44 11.78
C ASP A 63 -5.85 -4.13 10.82
N SER A 64 -5.59 -4.12 9.50
CA SER A 64 -6.48 -4.72 8.50
C SER A 64 -5.73 -5.55 7.46
N GLU A 65 -5.41 -6.78 7.84
CA GLU A 65 -4.77 -7.78 6.96
C GLU A 65 -5.60 -8.05 5.70
N LYS A 66 -6.91 -8.28 5.83
CA LYS A 66 -7.81 -8.57 4.70
C LYS A 66 -7.78 -7.46 3.64
N CYS A 67 -7.89 -6.20 4.07
CA CYS A 67 -7.84 -5.05 3.16
C CYS A 67 -6.45 -4.89 2.53
N ALA A 68 -5.40 -5.06 3.35
CA ALA A 68 -4.02 -5.01 2.86
C ALA A 68 -3.76 -6.08 1.77
N ILE A 69 -4.21 -7.31 1.98
CA ILE A 69 -4.11 -8.41 1.01
C ILE A 69 -4.88 -8.05 -0.27
N GLY A 70 -6.11 -7.56 -0.16
CA GLY A 70 -6.93 -7.20 -1.33
C GLY A 70 -6.32 -6.10 -2.22
N ILE A 71 -5.47 -5.24 -1.68
CA ILE A 71 -4.76 -4.20 -2.44
C ILE A 71 -3.45 -4.72 -3.06
N THR A 72 -2.78 -5.67 -2.40
CA THR A 72 -1.41 -6.08 -2.73
C THR A 72 -1.33 -7.41 -3.48
N HIS A 73 -2.34 -8.27 -3.40
CA HIS A 73 -2.37 -9.60 -4.02
C HIS A 73 -3.37 -9.66 -5.19
N ASN A 74 -3.07 -10.46 -6.21
CA ASN A 74 -3.81 -10.46 -7.48
C ASN A 74 -5.05 -11.36 -7.42
N LYS A 75 -4.99 -12.44 -6.64
CA LYS A 75 -6.06 -13.43 -6.45
C LYS A 75 -6.33 -13.59 -4.95
N SER A 76 -7.29 -12.84 -4.44
CA SER A 76 -7.71 -12.99 -3.05
C SER A 76 -9.24 -12.97 -2.96
N ASP A 77 -9.79 -13.63 -1.95
CA ASP A 77 -11.19 -13.47 -1.55
C ASP A 77 -11.54 -12.01 -1.17
N TRP A 78 -10.51 -11.17 -1.09
CA TRP A 78 -10.52 -9.77 -0.68
C TRP A 78 -10.47 -8.80 -1.87
N ASP A 79 -10.68 -9.26 -3.10
CA ASP A 79 -10.63 -8.46 -4.33
C ASP A 79 -11.58 -7.26 -4.36
N HIS A 80 -12.67 -7.31 -3.58
CA HIS A 80 -13.60 -6.20 -3.41
C HIS A 80 -12.95 -4.95 -2.76
N TYR A 81 -11.82 -5.10 -2.06
CA TYR A 81 -11.02 -3.98 -1.55
C TYR A 81 -10.20 -3.25 -2.64
N LYS A 82 -10.09 -3.79 -3.86
CA LYS A 82 -9.53 -3.05 -5.01
C LYS A 82 -10.34 -1.79 -5.36
N ASN A 83 -11.57 -1.68 -4.83
CA ASN A 83 -12.41 -0.50 -4.97
C ASN A 83 -12.10 0.61 -3.95
N LEU A 84 -11.25 0.36 -2.95
CA LEU A 84 -11.03 1.27 -1.82
C LEU A 84 -10.72 2.70 -2.23
N ILE A 85 -9.72 2.89 -3.10
CA ILE A 85 -9.24 4.22 -3.52
C ILE A 85 -10.34 4.96 -4.30
N ALA A 86 -11.01 4.27 -5.22
CA ALA A 86 -12.10 4.84 -6.00
C ALA A 86 -13.28 5.25 -5.09
N ASN A 87 -13.65 4.41 -4.14
CA ASN A 87 -14.74 4.66 -3.21
C ASN A 87 -14.40 5.78 -2.23
N ILE A 88 -13.14 5.87 -1.75
CA ILE A 88 -12.67 7.00 -0.94
C ILE A 88 -12.85 8.31 -1.71
N ARG A 89 -12.44 8.41 -2.98
CA ARG A 89 -12.60 9.67 -3.74
C ARG A 89 -14.06 10.02 -4.02
N LYS A 90 -14.96 9.04 -4.03
CA LYS A 90 -16.40 9.28 -4.16
C LYS A 90 -16.97 9.83 -2.86
N GLU A 91 -16.68 9.20 -1.72
CA GLU A 91 -17.18 9.61 -0.40
C GLU A 91 -16.52 10.92 0.09
N PHE A 92 -15.23 11.06 -0.19
CA PHE A 92 -14.36 12.17 0.21
C PHE A 92 -13.56 12.66 -1.01
N PRO A 93 -14.13 13.56 -1.84
CA PRO A 93 -13.42 14.11 -2.99
C PRO A 93 -12.06 14.67 -2.59
N THR A 94 -11.00 14.14 -3.18
CA THR A 94 -9.61 14.54 -2.90
C THR A 94 -8.72 14.24 -4.10
N ASP A 95 -7.57 14.90 -4.14
CA ASP A 95 -6.48 14.62 -5.07
C ASP A 95 -5.31 13.92 -4.38
N GLU A 96 -5.37 13.71 -3.06
CA GLU A 96 -4.28 13.07 -2.32
C GLU A 96 -4.80 12.02 -1.35
N ILE A 97 -4.27 10.80 -1.44
CA ILE A 97 -4.56 9.71 -0.51
C ILE A 97 -3.25 9.17 0.05
N SER A 98 -3.12 9.11 1.36
CA SER A 98 -2.03 8.40 2.03
C SER A 98 -2.53 7.07 2.57
N ILE A 99 -1.79 5.98 2.37
CA ILE A 99 -2.13 4.63 2.84
C ILE A 99 -0.93 4.07 3.61
N ARG A 100 -1.16 3.68 4.86
CA ARG A 100 -0.17 3.01 5.70
C ARG A 100 -0.53 1.55 5.91
N PHE A 101 0.35 0.65 5.48
CA PHE A 101 0.24 -0.77 5.78
C PHE A 101 0.82 -1.13 7.14
N SER A 102 0.50 -2.33 7.60
CA SER A 102 1.07 -2.92 8.81
C SER A 102 2.54 -3.30 8.62
N HIS A 103 3.37 -3.01 9.63
CA HIS A 103 4.78 -3.43 9.68
C HIS A 103 5.00 -4.82 10.29
N TRP A 104 3.94 -5.47 10.76
CA TRP A 104 3.96 -6.70 11.56
C TRP A 104 2.99 -7.78 11.06
N MET A 105 2.04 -7.44 10.19
CA MET A 105 1.04 -8.39 9.65
C MET A 105 1.34 -8.91 8.24
N GLN A 106 2.47 -8.54 7.61
CA GLN A 106 2.84 -9.08 6.30
C GLN A 106 3.45 -10.47 6.48
N LYS A 107 2.58 -11.47 6.67
CA LYS A 107 2.96 -12.88 6.87
C LYS A 107 2.95 -13.70 5.59
N SER A 108 2.29 -13.23 4.53
CA SER A 108 2.32 -13.88 3.23
C SER A 108 3.48 -13.35 2.41
N GLN A 109 4.38 -14.25 2.00
CA GLN A 109 5.38 -13.95 0.98
C GLN A 109 4.64 -13.65 -0.32
N VAL A 110 4.72 -12.40 -0.78
CA VAL A 110 4.23 -11.97 -2.09
C VAL A 110 5.40 -11.41 -2.85
N ASP A 111 5.49 -11.78 -4.12
CA ASP A 111 6.40 -11.16 -5.06
C ASP A 111 6.17 -9.63 -5.08
N ILE A 112 7.22 -8.87 -4.84
CA ILE A 112 7.17 -7.40 -4.83
C ILE A 112 6.71 -6.81 -6.18
N GLN A 113 6.97 -7.48 -7.30
CA GLN A 113 6.48 -7.09 -8.61
C GLN A 113 4.97 -7.28 -8.71
N GLU A 114 4.43 -8.36 -8.11
CA GLU A 114 2.99 -8.55 -7.97
C GLU A 114 2.38 -7.42 -7.13
N VAL A 115 3.00 -7.04 -6.01
CA VAL A 115 2.57 -5.92 -5.17
C VAL A 115 2.46 -4.62 -5.99
N PHE A 116 3.50 -4.29 -6.76
CA PHE A 116 3.50 -3.08 -7.60
C PHE A 116 2.38 -3.12 -8.64
N ASN A 117 2.23 -4.24 -9.35
CA ASN A 117 1.18 -4.42 -10.35
C ASN A 117 -0.23 -4.28 -9.76
N ASN A 118 -0.46 -4.82 -8.57
CA ASN A 118 -1.76 -4.74 -7.91
C ASN A 118 -2.06 -3.37 -7.33
N ILE A 119 -1.05 -2.68 -6.80
CA ILE A 119 -1.17 -1.26 -6.41
C ILE A 119 -1.54 -0.42 -7.63
N VAL A 120 -0.85 -0.59 -8.77
CA VAL A 120 -1.16 0.13 -10.01
C VAL A 120 -2.62 -0.14 -10.44
N LYS A 121 -3.06 -1.40 -10.46
CA LYS A 121 -4.45 -1.78 -10.78
C LYS A 121 -5.46 -1.11 -9.83
N THR A 122 -5.17 -1.12 -8.53
CA THR A 122 -6.06 -0.58 -7.49
C THR A 122 -6.17 0.94 -7.58
N VAL A 123 -5.03 1.64 -7.72
CA VAL A 123 -5.01 3.11 -7.86
C VAL A 123 -5.71 3.56 -9.14
N HIS A 124 -5.50 2.86 -10.25
CA HIS A 124 -6.09 3.23 -11.54
C HIS A 124 -7.50 2.64 -11.76
N LYS A 125 -8.11 2.05 -10.74
CA LYS A 125 -9.51 1.64 -10.79
C LYS A 125 -10.37 2.87 -11.13
N GLU A 126 -11.23 2.74 -12.14
CA GLU A 126 -12.02 3.87 -12.71
C GLU A 126 -11.20 5.01 -13.34
N GLU A 127 -9.96 4.76 -13.78
CA GLU A 127 -9.15 5.75 -14.51
C GLU A 127 -9.00 7.08 -13.73
N GLN A 128 -8.59 6.99 -12.46
CA GLN A 128 -8.42 8.15 -11.59
C GLN A 128 -7.53 9.22 -12.23
N LYS A 129 -8.05 10.44 -12.35
CA LYS A 129 -7.32 11.62 -12.84
C LYS A 129 -6.87 12.52 -11.71
N GLY A 130 -5.68 13.12 -11.85
CA GLY A 130 -5.15 14.12 -10.93
C GLY A 130 -4.97 13.62 -9.50
N LEU A 131 -4.64 12.34 -9.32
CA LEU A 131 -4.54 11.70 -8.01
C LEU A 131 -3.07 11.45 -7.65
N LYS A 132 -2.67 11.85 -6.46
CA LYS A 132 -1.42 11.45 -5.82
C LYS A 132 -1.73 10.45 -4.73
N VAL A 133 -1.04 9.31 -4.75
CA VAL A 133 -1.20 8.27 -3.74
C VAL A 133 0.15 8.03 -3.07
N PHE A 134 0.20 8.19 -1.76
CA PHE A 134 1.37 7.89 -0.94
C PHE A 134 1.13 6.57 -0.22
N ILE A 135 1.94 5.55 -0.46
CA ILE A 135 1.79 4.23 0.14
C ILE A 135 3.05 3.90 0.92
N ARG A 136 2.88 3.53 2.18
CA ARG A 136 3.96 2.96 3.00
C ARG A 136 3.78 1.47 3.13
N TYR A 137 4.67 0.70 2.53
CA TYR A 137 4.64 -0.76 2.48
C TYR A 137 5.88 -1.36 3.16
N TYR A 138 5.70 -2.46 3.89
CA TYR A 138 6.72 -3.10 4.73
C TYR A 138 7.04 -4.51 4.23
N ALA A 139 7.83 -4.61 3.17
CA ALA A 139 8.17 -5.86 2.53
C ALA A 139 8.95 -6.81 3.44
N ASP A 140 8.72 -8.12 3.25
CA ASP A 140 9.61 -9.16 3.73
C ASP A 140 10.80 -9.32 2.76
N VAL A 141 11.97 -9.72 3.24
CA VAL A 141 13.13 -10.01 2.37
C VAL A 141 12.79 -11.05 1.30
N LYS A 142 11.97 -12.04 1.63
CA LYS A 142 11.53 -13.09 0.72
C LYS A 142 10.62 -12.60 -0.41
N SER A 143 10.02 -11.41 -0.27
CA SER A 143 9.26 -10.78 -1.36
C SER A 143 10.13 -10.40 -2.55
N PHE A 144 11.45 -10.38 -2.38
CA PHE A 144 12.41 -10.03 -3.42
C PHE A 144 13.03 -11.25 -4.14
N SER A 145 12.60 -12.46 -3.80
CA SER A 145 12.91 -13.70 -4.51
C SER A 145 11.65 -14.25 -5.16
N HIS A 146 11.73 -14.56 -6.45
CA HIS A 146 10.69 -15.29 -7.15
C HIS A 146 11.09 -16.77 -7.24
N LEU A 147 10.21 -17.69 -6.86
CA LEU A 147 10.40 -19.12 -7.13
C LEU A 147 9.61 -19.45 -8.38
N ASN A 148 10.29 -19.87 -9.44
CA ASN A 148 9.60 -20.29 -10.65
C ASN A 148 8.74 -21.53 -10.33
N PRO A 149 7.41 -21.47 -10.55
CA PRO A 149 6.51 -22.55 -10.15
C PRO A 149 6.66 -23.83 -10.97
N VAL A 150 7.37 -23.77 -12.10
CA VAL A 150 7.61 -24.91 -13.00
C VAL A 150 8.98 -25.54 -12.72
N THR A 151 10.03 -24.72 -12.56
CA THR A 151 11.40 -25.22 -12.38
C THR A 151 11.80 -25.37 -10.91
N ASN A 152 11.05 -24.76 -9.98
CA ASN A 152 11.40 -24.59 -8.56
C ASN A 152 12.76 -23.90 -8.34
N GLU A 153 13.27 -23.20 -9.34
CA GLU A 153 14.49 -22.41 -9.24
C GLU A 153 14.16 -20.99 -8.76
N GLU A 154 15.04 -20.42 -7.95
CA GLU A 154 14.95 -19.01 -7.58
C GLU A 154 15.35 -18.14 -8.77
N GLU A 155 14.39 -17.38 -9.26
CA GLU A 155 14.55 -16.33 -10.24
C GLU A 155 14.68 -14.98 -9.55
N SER A 156 15.58 -14.17 -10.08
CA SER A 156 15.77 -12.81 -9.65
C SER A 156 14.72 -11.89 -10.25
N ILE A 157 14.20 -10.97 -9.44
CA ILE A 157 13.17 -10.03 -9.87
C ILE A 157 13.82 -8.87 -10.63
N GLU A 158 13.55 -8.79 -11.94
CA GLU A 158 13.93 -7.63 -12.74
C GLU A 158 12.85 -6.55 -12.65
N PHE A 159 13.24 -5.37 -12.18
CA PHE A 159 12.33 -4.22 -12.18
C PHE A 159 12.49 -3.43 -13.47
N PRO A 160 11.40 -3.26 -14.22
CA PRO A 160 11.47 -2.52 -15.47
C PRO A 160 11.62 -1.03 -15.19
N SER A 161 12.23 -0.30 -16.14
CA SER A 161 12.20 1.18 -16.15
C SER A 161 10.80 1.76 -16.35
N SER A 162 9.82 0.89 -16.66
CA SER A 162 8.42 1.27 -16.86
C SER A 162 7.47 0.12 -16.59
N ILE A 163 6.27 0.41 -16.09
CA ILE A 163 5.22 -0.59 -15.86
C ILE A 163 4.20 -0.51 -17.00
N ARG A 164 3.94 -1.62 -17.69
CA ARG A 164 2.82 -1.68 -18.67
C ARG A 164 1.50 -1.85 -17.91
N PHE A 165 0.57 -0.93 -18.12
CA PHE A 165 -0.78 -1.03 -17.57
C PHE A 165 -1.81 -0.71 -18.65
N LYS A 166 -2.64 -1.70 -19.02
CA LYS A 166 -3.51 -1.62 -20.20
C LYS A 166 -2.68 -1.30 -21.45
N SER A 167 -3.08 -0.31 -22.24
CA SER A 167 -2.39 0.14 -23.45
C SER A 167 -1.39 1.29 -23.23
N ARG A 168 -1.00 1.57 -21.98
CA ARG A 168 -0.02 2.62 -21.64
C ARG A 168 1.18 2.09 -20.88
N GLN A 169 2.27 2.82 -21.02
CA GLN A 169 3.52 2.61 -20.30
C GLN A 169 3.61 3.69 -19.21
N LEU A 170 3.74 3.26 -17.96
CA LEU A 170 3.89 4.12 -16.79
C LEU A 170 5.37 4.27 -16.48
N ASP A 171 5.84 5.48 -16.23
CA ASP A 171 7.25 5.71 -15.88
C ASP A 171 7.51 5.18 -14.48
N PHE A 172 8.62 4.47 -14.31
CA PHE A 172 9.03 3.91 -13.04
C PHE A 172 10.42 4.44 -12.65
N SER A 173 10.54 4.97 -11.43
CA SER A 173 11.82 5.44 -10.90
C SER A 173 11.95 5.15 -9.41
N VAL A 174 13.19 5.12 -8.92
CA VAL A 174 13.52 4.94 -7.50
C VAL A 174 14.33 6.13 -7.06
N GLU A 175 13.95 6.75 -5.95
CA GLU A 175 14.70 7.86 -5.39
C GLU A 175 16.02 7.37 -4.77
N ASN A 176 17.07 8.18 -4.92
CA ASN A 176 18.40 7.83 -4.41
C ASN A 176 18.56 8.05 -2.90
N HIS A 177 17.61 8.75 -2.24
CA HIS A 177 17.71 9.05 -0.82
C HIS A 177 17.16 7.89 0.01
N PRO A 178 17.97 7.28 0.90
CA PRO A 178 17.48 6.25 1.80
C PRO A 178 16.56 6.86 2.86
N MET A 179 15.54 6.10 3.24
CA MET A 179 14.62 6.43 4.31
C MET A 179 14.88 5.51 5.49
N HIS A 180 14.99 6.09 6.69
CA HIS A 180 15.21 5.35 7.92
C HIS A 180 14.11 5.67 8.91
N PHE A 181 13.61 4.65 9.62
CA PHE A 181 12.82 4.85 10.82
C PHE A 181 12.79 3.58 11.67
N SER A 182 12.29 3.71 12.89
CA SER A 182 12.15 2.60 13.81
C SER A 182 10.69 2.26 14.06
N VAL A 183 10.41 0.97 14.21
CA VAL A 183 9.11 0.48 14.65
C VAL A 183 9.25 -0.38 15.89
N ARG A 184 8.25 -0.32 16.78
CA ARG A 184 8.16 -1.28 17.88
C ARG A 184 7.58 -2.60 17.34
N GLY A 185 8.23 -3.71 17.66
CA GLY A 185 7.76 -5.06 17.30
C GLY A 185 8.13 -6.07 18.37
N LEU A 186 7.60 -7.29 18.26
CA LEU A 186 8.00 -8.39 19.13
C LEU A 186 9.44 -8.82 18.80
N SER A 187 10.22 -9.16 19.82
CA SER A 187 11.49 -9.85 19.67
C SER A 187 11.30 -11.18 18.96
N ASP A 188 12.40 -11.73 18.41
CA ASP A 188 12.34 -12.98 17.64
C ASP A 188 11.90 -14.18 18.51
N ASP A 189 12.07 -14.10 19.84
CA ASP A 189 11.58 -15.06 20.84
C ASP A 189 10.13 -14.78 21.32
N GLY A 190 9.52 -13.68 20.87
CA GLY A 190 8.15 -13.29 21.24
C GLY A 190 7.94 -12.75 22.66
N ASN A 191 8.98 -12.68 23.49
CA ASN A 191 8.84 -12.39 24.92
C ASN A 191 8.97 -10.90 25.30
N SER A 192 9.39 -10.05 24.36
CA SER A 192 9.59 -8.62 24.64
C SER A 192 9.24 -7.75 23.44
N PHE A 193 9.00 -6.47 23.69
CA PHE A 193 8.89 -5.47 22.63
C PHE A 193 10.25 -4.81 22.43
N ILE A 194 10.79 -4.94 21.22
CA ILE A 194 12.06 -4.33 20.82
C ILE A 194 11.81 -3.28 19.74
N GLU A 195 12.76 -2.35 19.64
CA GLU A 195 12.85 -1.45 18.51
C GLU A 195 13.47 -2.20 17.31
N LYS A 196 12.75 -2.22 16.19
CA LYS A 196 13.24 -2.76 14.92
C LYS A 196 13.49 -1.61 13.97
N LYS A 197 14.74 -1.47 13.54
CA LYS A 197 15.14 -0.49 12.53
C LYS A 197 14.69 -0.96 11.15
N LYS A 198 14.11 -0.02 10.39
CA LYS A 198 13.64 -0.21 9.02
C LYS A 198 14.41 0.72 8.10
N VAL A 199 14.79 0.19 6.95
CA VAL A 199 15.41 0.96 5.86
C VAL A 199 14.54 0.79 4.62
N GLY A 200 14.37 1.86 3.86
CA GLY A 200 13.53 1.82 2.67
C GLY A 200 13.85 2.93 1.70
N ARG A 201 13.14 2.91 0.58
CA ARG A 201 13.20 3.94 -0.47
C ARG A 201 11.85 4.16 -1.11
N ARG A 202 11.73 5.30 -1.76
CA ARG A 202 10.56 5.66 -2.55
C ARG A 202 10.70 5.17 -3.99
N CYS A 203 9.74 4.37 -4.41
CA CYS A 203 9.48 4.03 -5.79
C CYS A 203 8.37 4.95 -6.32
N ASN A 204 8.60 5.64 -7.43
CA ASN A 204 7.65 6.51 -8.08
C ASN A 204 7.11 5.84 -9.35
N ILE A 205 5.78 5.77 -9.46
CA ILE A 205 5.08 5.30 -10.66
C ILE A 205 4.24 6.46 -11.19
N VAL A 206 4.51 6.90 -12.42
CA VAL A 206 3.89 8.10 -13.00
C VAL A 206 3.04 7.72 -14.21
N ASP A 207 1.76 8.05 -14.16
CA ASP A 207 0.85 8.06 -15.31
C ASP A 207 0.67 9.49 -15.80
N SER A 208 1.52 9.89 -16.74
CA SER A 208 1.48 11.21 -17.38
C SER A 208 0.16 11.50 -18.09
N ARG A 209 -0.55 10.46 -18.58
CA ARG A 209 -1.83 10.62 -19.28
C ARG A 209 -2.95 11.06 -18.35
N ASN A 210 -3.03 10.45 -17.16
CA ASN A 210 -4.05 10.80 -16.17
C ASN A 210 -3.57 11.82 -15.12
N ASN A 211 -2.31 12.26 -15.19
CA ASN A 211 -1.67 13.04 -14.15
C ASN A 211 -1.82 12.36 -12.77
N CYS A 212 -1.57 11.05 -12.74
CA CYS A 212 -1.65 10.24 -11.53
C CYS A 212 -0.24 9.82 -11.12
N ILE A 213 0.07 9.95 -9.83
CA ILE A 213 1.39 9.65 -9.27
C ILE A 213 1.23 8.73 -8.07
N ILE A 214 1.96 7.63 -8.07
CA ILE A 214 2.04 6.72 -6.93
C ILE A 214 3.44 6.84 -6.34
N HIS A 215 3.51 7.33 -5.11
CA HIS A 215 4.70 7.32 -4.28
C HIS A 215 4.63 6.10 -3.35
N LEU A 216 5.38 5.06 -3.66
CA LEU A 216 5.42 3.82 -2.90
C LEU A 216 6.72 3.75 -2.10
N ASP A 217 6.64 4.04 -0.81
CA ASP A 217 7.73 3.89 0.14
C ASP A 217 7.81 2.41 0.56
N VAL A 218 8.84 1.69 0.11
CA VAL A 218 9.07 0.28 0.40
C VAL A 218 10.12 0.16 1.50
N PHE A 219 9.79 -0.52 2.59
CA PHE A 219 10.66 -0.73 3.75
C PHE A 219 10.89 -2.19 4.04
N ILE A 220 12.09 -2.52 4.50
CA ILE A 220 12.52 -3.84 4.98
C ILE A 220 13.15 -3.70 6.37
N ASN A 221 13.41 -4.81 7.08
CA ASN A 221 14.23 -4.73 8.29
C ASN A 221 15.68 -4.44 7.92
N GLU A 222 16.33 -3.59 8.72
CA GLU A 222 17.76 -3.29 8.53
C GLU A 222 18.64 -4.54 8.63
N LYS A 223 18.29 -5.47 9.53
CA LYS A 223 19.01 -6.75 9.70
C LYS A 223 19.00 -7.63 8.45
N ASP A 224 18.00 -7.47 7.57
CA ASP A 224 17.82 -8.30 6.37
C ASP A 224 18.54 -7.73 5.13
N ILE A 225 19.15 -6.55 5.23
CA ILE A 225 19.86 -5.89 4.12
C ILE A 225 21.02 -6.77 3.60
N THR A 226 21.78 -7.40 4.50
CA THR A 226 22.92 -8.23 4.11
C THR A 226 22.47 -9.47 3.34
N ALA A 227 21.39 -10.12 3.78
CA ALA A 227 20.80 -11.26 3.08
C ALA A 227 20.33 -10.86 1.67
N LEU A 228 19.65 -9.71 1.53
CA LEU A 228 19.27 -9.18 0.22
C LEU A 228 20.48 -8.89 -0.68
N LYS A 229 21.56 -8.32 -0.14
CA LYS A 229 22.79 -8.08 -0.93
C LYS A 229 23.37 -9.38 -1.50
N SER A 230 23.31 -10.49 -0.76
CA SER A 230 23.77 -11.79 -1.25
C SER A 230 22.87 -12.44 -2.29
N MET A 231 21.58 -12.06 -2.36
CA MET A 231 20.61 -12.58 -3.33
C MET A 231 20.71 -11.90 -4.71
N VAL A 232 21.45 -10.81 -4.83
CA VAL A 232 21.65 -10.08 -6.10
C VAL A 232 22.87 -10.64 -6.83
N LYS A 233 22.67 -11.50 -7.85
CA LYS A 233 23.75 -11.89 -8.77
C LYS A 233 24.29 -10.66 -9.52
N SER A 234 25.61 -10.62 -9.78
CA SER A 234 26.34 -9.42 -10.21
C SER A 234 25.85 -8.73 -11.50
N ASN A 235 24.98 -9.35 -12.28
CA ASN A 235 24.56 -8.81 -13.58
C ASN A 235 23.18 -8.15 -13.58
N GLN A 236 22.42 -8.19 -12.48
CA GLN A 236 21.09 -7.55 -12.35
C GLN A 236 21.04 -6.49 -11.25
N ILE A 237 22.18 -5.84 -11.11
CA ILE A 237 22.58 -5.03 -9.98
C ILE A 237 21.75 -3.74 -9.84
N THR A 238 21.15 -3.22 -10.89
CA THR A 238 20.77 -1.79 -10.96
C THR A 238 19.60 -1.39 -10.06
N PHE A 239 18.53 -2.18 -9.97
CA PHE A 239 17.38 -1.82 -9.11
C PHE A 239 17.66 -2.05 -7.63
N PHE A 240 18.16 -3.23 -7.26
CA PHE A 240 18.51 -3.52 -5.87
C PHE A 240 19.65 -2.63 -5.35
N GLN A 241 20.62 -2.28 -6.20
CA GLN A 241 21.59 -1.25 -5.82
C GLN A 241 20.96 0.13 -5.70
N ARG A 242 20.02 0.52 -6.58
CA ARG A 242 19.29 1.79 -6.43
C ARG A 242 18.38 1.81 -5.20
N LEU A 243 17.88 0.66 -4.74
CA LEU A 243 17.17 0.54 -3.48
C LEU A 243 18.08 0.55 -2.25
N TYR A 244 19.36 0.14 -2.35
CA TYR A 244 20.12 -0.21 -1.13
C TYR A 244 21.61 0.20 -1.10
N ARG A 245 22.18 0.81 -2.15
CA ARG A 245 23.53 1.42 -2.05
C ARG A 245 23.43 2.69 -1.22
N SER A 246 23.94 2.63 0.01
CA SER A 246 24.49 3.81 0.67
C SER A 246 25.62 4.31 -0.24
N GLU A 247 25.48 5.53 -0.74
CA GLU A 247 26.67 6.26 -1.20
C GLU A 247 27.65 6.44 -0.04
#